data_AF-A0A3D5K7N1-F1
#
_entry.id   AF-A0A3D5K7N1-F1
#
_cell.length_a   1.000
_cell.length_b   1.000
_cell.length_c   1.000
_cell.angle_alpha   90.00
_cell.angle_beta   90.00
_cell.angle_gamma   90.00
#
_symmetry.space_group_name_H-M   'P 1'
#
loop_
_entity.id
_entity.type
_entity.pdbx_description
1 polymer ?
#
loop_
_entity_poly.entity_id
_entity_poly.type
_entity_poly.pdbx_seq_one_letter_code
_entity_poly.pdbx_strand_id
1 'polypeptide(L)'
;MKVDDDTQKALLLFNRRAEAAEAAKTAERRLAKAVKAKDEAAEAFKRAQNGRDGAEAVSEAESTWREAVDLWQRLRDGEEVPETEA
;
A
#
# COMPACT_ATOMS: atom_id res chain seq x y z
N MET A 1 -10.35 22.85 38.39
CA MET A 1 -10.50 21.39 38.38
C MET A 1 -9.20 20.82 37.83
N LYS A 2 -8.39 20.16 38.66
CA LYS A 2 -7.19 19.45 38.17
C LYS A 2 -7.65 18.10 37.65
N VAL A 3 -7.19 17.71 36.46
CA VAL A 3 -7.50 16.40 35.90
C VAL A 3 -6.81 15.35 36.77
N ASP A 4 -7.59 14.45 37.37
CA ASP A 4 -7.06 13.36 38.20
C ASP A 4 -6.19 12.40 37.38
N ASP A 5 -5.17 11.80 38.01
CA ASP A 5 -4.18 10.92 37.35
C ASP A 5 -4.83 9.78 36.56
N ASP A 6 -5.95 9.24 37.03
CA ASP A 6 -6.68 8.18 36.33
C ASP A 6 -7.33 8.67 35.03
N THR A 7 -7.76 9.94 34.99
CA THR A 7 -8.25 10.58 33.77
C THR A 7 -7.11 10.82 32.79
N GLN A 8 -5.91 11.20 33.27
CA GLN A 8 -4.73 11.33 32.41
C GLN A 8 -4.30 9.97 31.81
N LYS A 9 -4.30 8.90 32.60
CA LYS A 9 -4.00 7.54 32.12
C LYS A 9 -5.04 7.06 31.09
N ALA A 10 -6.32 7.33 31.32
CA ALA A 10 -7.38 6.99 30.39
C ALA A 10 -7.21 7.71 29.04
N LEU A 11 -6.86 9.01 29.05
CA LEU A 11 -6.58 9.78 27.84
C LEU A 11 -5.34 9.28 27.09
N LEU A 12 -4.27 8.92 27.79
CA LEU A 12 -3.07 8.34 27.17
C LEU A 12 -3.36 6.99 26.49
N LEU A 13 -4.14 6.12 27.16
CA LEU A 13 -4.55 4.84 26.59
C LEU A 13 -5.47 5.02 25.37
N PHE A 14 -6.39 5.99 25.42
CA PHE A 14 -7.27 6.32 24.30
C PHE A 14 -6.47 6.84 23.10
N ASN A 15 -5.56 7.78 23.31
CA ASN A 15 -4.71 8.32 22.24
C ASN A 15 -3.87 7.23 21.59
N ARG A 16 -3.24 6.37 22.39
CA ARG A 16 -2.46 5.24 21.87
C ARG A 16 -3.30 4.28 21.02
N ARG A 17 -4.56 4.04 21.41
CA ARG A 17 -5.49 3.21 20.61
C ARG A 17 -5.93 3.92 19.34
N ALA A 18 -6.17 5.22 19.39
CA ALA A 18 -6.52 6.03 18.22
C ALA A 18 -5.37 6.06 17.20
N GLU A 19 -4.12 6.25 17.67
CA GLU A 19 -2.92 6.20 16.84
C GLU A 19 -2.73 4.82 16.19
N ALA A 20 -2.90 3.75 16.95
CA ALA A 20 -2.82 2.38 16.41
C ALA A 20 -3.92 2.11 15.36
N ALA A 21 -5.13 2.62 15.57
CA ALA A 21 -6.23 2.48 14.62
C ALA A 21 -5.99 3.26 13.31
N GLU A 22 -5.48 4.48 13.39
CA GLU A 22 -5.12 5.28 12.20
C GLU A 22 -3.92 4.68 11.45
N ALA A 23 -2.94 4.12 12.16
CA ALA A 23 -1.82 3.39 11.55
C ALA A 23 -2.31 2.15 10.80
N ALA A 24 -3.19 1.35 11.41
CA ALA A 24 -3.79 0.18 10.77
C ALA A 24 -4.58 0.56 9.52
N LYS A 25 -5.43 1.59 9.60
CA LYS A 25 -6.22 2.10 8.47
C LYS A 25 -5.34 2.65 7.35
N THR A 26 -4.20 3.25 7.68
CA THR A 26 -3.22 3.73 6.70
C THR A 26 -2.54 2.57 5.98
N ALA A 27 -2.15 1.53 6.72
CA ALA A 27 -1.61 0.29 6.13
C ALA A 27 -2.63 -0.40 5.20
N GLU A 28 -3.89 -0.52 5.63
CA GLU A 28 -4.98 -1.07 4.80
C GLU A 28 -5.18 -0.26 3.52
N ARG A 29 -5.17 1.07 3.60
CA ARG A 29 -5.27 1.95 2.42
C ARG A 29 -4.09 1.79 1.47
N ARG A 30 -2.86 1.68 1.99
CA ARG A 30 -1.65 1.44 1.18
C ARG A 30 -1.73 0.08 0.47
N LEU A 31 -2.14 -0.97 1.19
CA LEU A 31 -2.35 -2.29 0.61
C LEU A 31 -3.41 -2.25 -0.50
N ALA A 32 -4.54 -1.58 -0.28
CA ALA A 32 -5.60 -1.46 -1.28
C ALA A 32 -5.13 -0.71 -2.54
N LYS A 33 -4.33 0.36 -2.40
CA LYS A 33 -3.70 1.05 -3.53
C LYS A 33 -2.75 0.13 -4.29
N ALA A 34 -1.91 -0.63 -3.60
CA ALA A 34 -0.96 -1.54 -4.22
C ALA A 34 -1.65 -2.70 -4.95
N VAL A 35 -2.74 -3.25 -4.40
CA VAL A 35 -3.59 -4.22 -5.11
C VAL A 35 -4.10 -3.63 -6.42
N LYS A 36 -4.65 -2.42 -6.38
CA LYS A 36 -5.17 -1.74 -7.57
C LYS A 36 -4.08 -1.51 -8.61
N ALA A 37 -2.91 -1.01 -8.21
CA ALA A 37 -1.77 -0.77 -9.10
C ALA A 37 -1.27 -2.07 -9.76
N LYS A 38 -1.18 -3.16 -8.98
CA LYS A 38 -0.81 -4.49 -9.49
C LYS A 38 -1.82 -4.98 -10.53
N ASP A 39 -3.11 -4.84 -10.26
CA ASP A 39 -4.16 -5.29 -11.16
C ASP A 39 -4.21 -4.43 -12.44
N GLU A 40 -4.02 -3.11 -12.34
CA GLU A 40 -3.89 -2.21 -13.49
C GLU A 40 -2.67 -2.55 -14.35
N ALA A 41 -1.51 -2.79 -13.73
CA ALA A 41 -0.30 -3.20 -14.45
C ALA A 41 -0.46 -4.60 -15.08
N ALA A 42 -1.16 -5.52 -14.43
CA ALA A 42 -1.46 -6.84 -14.99
C ALA A 42 -2.35 -6.74 -16.24
N GLU A 43 -3.36 -5.87 -16.20
CA GLU A 43 -4.22 -5.61 -17.36
C GLU A 43 -3.46 -4.91 -18.49
N ALA A 44 -2.58 -3.95 -18.19
CA ALA A 44 -1.70 -3.33 -19.18
C ALA A 44 -0.76 -4.35 -19.84
N PHE A 45 -0.14 -5.23 -19.05
CA PHE A 45 0.71 -6.30 -19.54
C PHE A 45 -0.05 -7.28 -20.44
N LYS A 46 -1.28 -7.68 -20.06
CA LYS A 46 -2.14 -8.51 -20.92
C LYS A 46 -2.51 -7.80 -22.22
N ARG A 47 -2.79 -6.49 -22.19
CA ARG A 47 -3.09 -5.72 -23.39
C ARG A 47 -1.89 -5.63 -24.31
N ALA A 48 -0.70 -5.37 -23.78
CA ALA A 48 0.54 -5.35 -24.55
C ALA A 48 0.82 -6.71 -25.21
N GLN A 49 0.63 -7.82 -24.47
CA GLN A 49 0.82 -9.18 -25.01
C GLN A 49 -0.20 -9.56 -26.10
N ASN A 50 -1.47 -9.18 -25.92
CA ASN A 50 -2.53 -9.48 -26.89
C ASN A 50 -2.61 -8.45 -28.03
N GLY A 51 -1.91 -7.32 -27.89
CA GLY A 51 -1.87 -6.23 -28.85
C GLY A 51 -0.90 -6.50 -29.99
N ARG A 52 -0.75 -5.49 -30.85
CA ARG A 52 0.36 -5.43 -31.82
C ARG A 52 1.55 -4.64 -31.27
N ASP A 53 1.54 -4.39 -29.97
CA ASP A 53 2.62 -3.69 -29.29
C ASP A 53 3.88 -4.54 -29.39
N GLY A 54 4.99 -3.90 -29.77
CA GLY A 54 6.26 -4.59 -30.01
C GLY A 54 6.78 -5.29 -28.76
N ALA A 55 7.75 -6.20 -28.93
CA ALA A 55 8.38 -6.93 -27.83
C ALA A 55 8.93 -6.01 -26.72
N GLU A 56 9.34 -4.79 -27.07
CA GLU A 56 9.81 -3.76 -26.14
C GLU A 56 8.69 -3.26 -25.22
N ALA A 57 7.51 -2.95 -25.77
CA ALA A 57 6.34 -2.53 -24.98
C ALA A 57 5.81 -3.64 -24.06
N VAL A 58 5.90 -4.90 -24.50
CA VAL A 58 5.58 -6.06 -23.64
C VAL A 58 6.58 -6.17 -22.49
N SER A 59 7.88 -5.98 -22.75
CA SER A 59 8.93 -6.04 -21.73
C SER A 59 8.82 -4.91 -20.71
N GLU A 60 8.48 -3.69 -21.14
CA GLU A 60 8.28 -2.54 -20.25
C GLU A 60 7.05 -2.74 -19.36
N ALA A 61 5.95 -3.23 -19.94
CA ALA A 61 4.73 -3.56 -19.19
C ALA A 61 4.97 -4.72 -18.21
N GLU A 62 5.80 -5.70 -18.58
CA GLU A 62 6.20 -6.78 -17.68
C GLU A 62 7.03 -6.26 -16.49
N SER A 63 8.00 -5.39 -16.74
CA SER A 63 8.81 -4.78 -15.67
C SER A 63 7.92 -4.02 -14.68
N THR A 64 7.03 -3.18 -15.21
CA THR A 64 6.06 -2.41 -14.41
C THR A 64 5.15 -3.33 -13.59
N TRP A 65 4.66 -4.43 -14.20
CA TRP A 65 3.84 -5.41 -13.49
C TRP A 65 4.61 -6.12 -12.37
N ARG A 66 5.86 -6.54 -12.64
CA ARG A 66 6.71 -7.18 -11.63
C ARG A 66 7.02 -6.26 -10.46
N GLU A 67 7.32 -4.99 -10.71
CA GLU A 67 7.54 -3.98 -9.66
C GLU A 67 6.29 -3.76 -8.81
N ALA A 68 5.11 -3.66 -9.45
CA ALA A 68 3.85 -3.52 -8.72
C ALA A 68 3.51 -4.76 -7.88
N VAL A 69 3.84 -5.97 -8.36
CA VAL A 69 3.69 -7.23 -7.60
C VAL A 69 4.63 -7.27 -6.40
N ASP A 70 5.89 -6.92 -6.58
CA ASP A 70 6.91 -6.89 -5.52
C ASP A 70 6.52 -5.89 -4.41
N LEU A 71 6.10 -4.67 -4.78
CA LEU A 71 5.61 -3.67 -3.84
C LEU A 71 4.38 -4.16 -3.06
N TRP A 72 3.42 -4.79 -3.75
CA TRP A 72 2.24 -5.37 -3.09
C TRP A 72 2.62 -6.49 -2.11
N GLN A 73 3.56 -7.37 -2.47
CA GLN A 73 4.03 -8.44 -1.59
C GLN A 73 4.67 -7.88 -0.32
N ARG A 74 5.58 -6.89 -0.45
CA ARG A 74 6.20 -6.22 0.69
C ARG A 74 5.18 -5.58 1.63
N LEU A 75 4.21 -4.83 1.07
CA LEU A 75 3.13 -4.22 1.86
C LEU A 75 2.22 -5.26 2.54
N ARG A 76 1.94 -6.38 1.87
CA ARG A 76 1.15 -7.49 2.43
C ARG A 76 1.89 -8.19 3.56
N ASP A 77 3.20 -8.34 3.43
CA ASP A 77 4.06 -9.01 4.41
C ASP A 77 4.39 -8.07 5.60
N GLY A 78 3.90 -6.83 5.57
CA GLY A 78 3.99 -5.86 6.68
C GLY A 78 5.25 -5.01 6.65
N GLU A 79 5.98 -4.99 5.54
CA GLU A 79 7.17 -4.15 5.37
C GLU A 79 6.74 -2.69 5.15
N GLU A 80 7.35 -1.77 5.89
CA GLU A 80 7.22 -0.33 5.66
C GLU A 80 8.01 0.05 4.41
N VAL A 81 7.38 -0.15 3.26
CA VAL A 81 7.92 0.32 1.99
C VAL A 81 7.68 1.82 1.91
N PRO A 82 8.71 2.65 1.64
CA PRO A 82 8.49 4.07 1.39
C PRO A 82 7.43 4.22 0.30
N GLU A 83 6.49 5.15 0.48
CA GLU A 83 5.65 5.59 -0.63
C GLU A 83 6.61 6.16 -1.67
N THR A 84 6.97 5.35 -2.68
CA THR A 84 7.72 5.86 -3.81
C THR A 84 6.87 6.99 -4.37
N GLU A 85 7.35 8.22 -4.20
CA GLU A 85 6.69 9.42 -4.71
C GLU A 85 6.52 9.22 -6.21
N ALA A 86 5.27 8.99 -6.62
CA ALA A 86 4.85 9.00 -8.01
C ALA A 86 4.45 10.42 -8.41
#